data_AF-A0A8S9RPU9-F1
#
_entry.id   AF-A0A8S9RPU9-F1
#
_cell.length_a   1.000
_cell.length_b   1.000
_cell.length_c   1.000
_cell.angle_alpha   90.00
_cell.angle_beta   90.00
_cell.angle_gamma   90.00
#
_symmetry.space_group_name_H-M   'P 1'
#
loop_
_entity.id
_entity.type
_entity.pdbx_description
1 polymer ?
#
loop_
_entity_poly.entity_id
_entity_poly.type
_entity_poly.pdbx_seq_one_letter_code
_entity_poly.pdbx_strand_id
1 'polypeptide(L)'
;DSMAAADTTALSYWLNWRVLLCALIFLAPLVLASILIRRYEGKRRERETPGTLFKHEAWSTCLKTVHPRWLLAFRVFSFVAMLSLLIANVVIHGGGVFYFYTQWTFTLVTLYFGYGSLLSIYGCYFYNKEESCTYTSIVDAEEGTYTPSIILEEAANNSKPCTPAGFGVYIFQFIFQTCAGAVVLTDIVFWGLIYPFTKGFRLSFLHVCMHSLNAIFLLGDTCLNSLRFPLFRISYFAFWSCIFVAYQWIIHAFKNLWWPYQFLDLSSPYAPLWYLGVALVHIPCFAVFALIDSMAAADTTALSYWLNWRVLLCALIFLAPLVLASILIRRYEGKRRERETPGTLFQDETWSTCLKTVHPRWLLAFRVFSFVAMLSLLIANVVIHGGGVFYFYTQWTFTLVTLYFGYGSLLSIYGCCIYNKEESCTYTSIGDAEEGTYTPSIILEEAANNSKPCGTPADFGVYIFQVLFQTCAGAVVLTDIVFWGLIYPFTKGYRLSFLHVCMHSLNAIFLLGDTCLNSLRFPLFRISYFAFWSCIFVAYQWIIHAFKNLWWPYQFLDLSSPYAPLWYLGVALVHIPCFAVFALIVKMKNSLLERHSS
;
A
#
# COMPACT_ATOMS: atom_id res chain seq x y z
N ASP A 1 53.03 19.63 -12.67
CA ASP A 1 52.65 20.41 -13.86
C ASP A 1 51.14 20.62 -13.89
N SER A 2 50.72 21.85 -13.66
CA SER A 2 49.33 22.28 -13.76
C SER A 2 48.86 22.09 -15.22
N MET A 3 47.95 21.13 -15.46
CA MET A 3 47.23 21.05 -16.73
C MET A 3 46.54 22.38 -16.98
N ALA A 4 47.08 23.19 -17.89
CA ALA A 4 46.38 24.34 -18.43
C ALA A 4 45.04 23.85 -18.99
N ALA A 5 43.94 24.48 -18.58
CA ALA A 5 42.62 24.17 -19.13
C ALA A 5 42.68 24.30 -20.66
N ALA A 6 42.21 23.27 -21.36
CA ALA A 6 42.25 23.26 -22.82
C ALA A 6 41.41 24.42 -23.36
N ASP A 7 41.98 25.21 -24.28
CA ASP A 7 41.26 26.31 -24.92
C ASP A 7 40.19 25.75 -25.86
N THR A 8 38.93 25.86 -25.45
CA THR A 8 37.79 25.30 -26.20
C THR A 8 37.49 26.09 -27.49
N THR A 9 38.07 27.29 -27.65
CA THR A 9 37.91 28.09 -28.89
C THR A 9 38.88 27.70 -29.99
N ALA A 10 39.90 26.89 -29.67
CA ALA A 10 40.85 26.41 -30.65
C ALA A 10 40.25 25.30 -31.53
N LEU A 11 40.48 25.37 -32.85
CA LEU A 11 40.02 24.36 -33.80
C LEU A 11 40.60 22.96 -33.49
N SER A 12 41.82 22.91 -32.93
CA SER A 12 42.48 21.67 -32.51
C SER A 12 41.72 20.92 -31.41
N TYR A 13 40.95 21.63 -30.56
CA TYR A 13 40.10 21.01 -29.55
C TYR A 13 39.00 20.16 -30.20
N TRP A 14 38.32 20.71 -31.22
CA TRP A 14 37.17 20.10 -31.89
C TRP A 14 37.55 19.04 -32.94
N LEU A 15 38.74 19.12 -33.54
CA LEU A 15 39.25 18.12 -34.48
C LEU A 15 39.79 16.84 -33.82
N ASN A 16 39.65 16.72 -32.50
CA ASN A 16 40.04 15.52 -31.77
C ASN A 16 39.12 14.34 -32.13
N TRP A 17 39.68 13.15 -32.40
CA TRP A 17 38.91 11.94 -32.69
C TRP A 17 37.88 11.60 -31.60
N ARG A 18 38.15 11.99 -30.34
CA ARG A 18 37.22 11.81 -29.22
C ARG A 18 35.94 12.62 -29.40
N VAL A 19 36.03 13.82 -29.97
CA VAL A 19 34.88 14.69 -30.27
C VAL A 19 34.01 14.04 -31.33
N LEU A 20 34.62 13.49 -32.39
CA LEU A 20 33.90 12.74 -33.43
C LEU A 20 33.17 11.51 -32.86
N LEU A 21 33.83 10.77 -31.96
CA LEU A 21 33.20 9.64 -31.28
C LEU A 21 32.05 10.08 -30.37
N CYS A 22 32.21 11.15 -29.59
CA CYS A 22 31.15 11.72 -28.78
C CYS A 22 29.97 12.21 -29.65
N ALA A 23 30.26 12.82 -30.80
CA ALA A 23 29.25 13.28 -31.75
C ALA A 23 28.46 12.09 -32.32
N LEU A 24 29.10 10.96 -32.65
CA LEU A 24 28.41 9.74 -33.09
C LEU A 24 27.52 9.14 -31.98
N ILE A 25 28.04 9.06 -30.74
CA ILE A 25 27.28 8.58 -29.58
C ILE A 25 26.09 9.49 -29.29
N PHE A 26 26.24 10.80 -29.50
CA PHE A 26 25.20 11.81 -29.38
C PHE A 26 24.14 11.74 -30.51
N LEU A 27 24.56 11.52 -31.76
CA LEU A 27 23.67 11.46 -32.92
C LEU A 27 22.86 10.16 -32.98
N ALA A 28 23.38 9.04 -32.47
CA ALA A 28 22.67 7.76 -32.52
C ALA A 28 21.31 7.77 -31.78
N PRO A 29 21.19 8.29 -30.54
CA PRO A 29 19.90 8.50 -29.88
C PRO A 29 18.96 9.43 -30.65
N LEU A 30 19.47 10.48 -31.30
CA LEU A 30 18.66 11.40 -32.11
C LEU A 30 18.04 10.70 -33.33
N VAL A 31 18.83 9.89 -34.02
CA VAL A 31 18.36 9.09 -35.16
C VAL A 31 17.31 8.07 -34.69
N LEU A 32 17.59 7.36 -33.59
CA LEU A 32 16.65 6.38 -33.03
C LEU A 32 15.34 7.04 -32.58
N ALA A 33 15.41 8.16 -31.87
CA ALA A 33 14.26 8.96 -31.46
C ALA A 33 13.43 9.43 -32.67
N SER A 34 14.10 9.89 -33.73
CA SER A 34 13.43 10.29 -34.99
C SER A 34 12.69 9.13 -35.64
N ILE A 35 13.31 7.94 -35.68
CA ILE A 35 12.70 6.72 -36.23
C ILE A 35 11.47 6.32 -35.39
N LEU A 36 11.57 6.35 -34.05
CA LEU A 36 10.48 6.00 -33.15
C LEU A 36 9.29 6.95 -33.32
N ILE A 37 9.53 8.27 -33.31
CA ILE A 37 8.47 9.26 -33.54
C ILE A 37 7.81 9.05 -34.90
N ARG A 38 8.61 8.88 -35.97
CA ARG A 38 8.07 8.63 -37.32
C ARG A 38 7.24 7.35 -37.38
N ARG A 39 7.66 6.29 -36.67
CA ARG A 39 6.98 4.98 -36.67
C ARG A 39 5.65 5.01 -35.91
N TYR A 40 5.62 5.65 -34.74
CA TYR A 40 4.46 5.62 -33.84
C TYR A 40 3.50 6.80 -34.05
N GLU A 41 3.99 7.94 -34.55
CA GLU A 41 3.17 9.15 -34.73
C GLU A 41 3.01 9.57 -36.20
N GLY A 42 3.88 9.10 -37.10
CA GLY A 42 3.86 9.47 -38.53
C GLY A 42 2.81 8.75 -39.38
N LYS A 43 2.26 7.60 -38.93
CA LYS A 43 1.19 6.88 -39.65
C LYS A 43 -0.19 7.36 -39.19
N ARG A 44 -0.61 8.53 -39.66
CA ARG A 44 -2.02 8.97 -39.57
C ARG A 44 -2.86 8.18 -40.58
N ARG A 45 -3.40 7.03 -40.18
CA ARG A 45 -4.55 6.40 -40.85
C ARG A 45 -5.45 5.68 -39.85
N GLU A 46 -6.68 6.19 -39.72
CA GLU A 46 -7.99 5.55 -39.41
C GLU A 46 -8.13 4.47 -38.32
N ARG A 47 -7.07 4.00 -37.66
CA ARG A 47 -7.14 3.09 -36.52
C ARG A 47 -6.64 3.77 -35.27
N GLU A 48 -7.28 3.45 -34.14
CA GLU A 48 -6.79 3.75 -32.80
C GLU A 48 -5.39 3.15 -32.64
N THR A 49 -4.37 4.00 -32.77
CA THR A 49 -2.98 3.61 -32.52
C THR A 49 -2.63 3.90 -31.05
N PRO A 50 -1.62 3.24 -30.47
CA PRO A 50 -1.17 3.49 -29.10
C PRO A 50 -0.76 4.94 -28.80
N GLY A 51 -0.55 5.78 -29.83
CA GLY A 51 -0.22 7.21 -29.71
C GLY A 51 -1.40 8.17 -29.88
N THR A 52 -2.63 7.67 -30.08
CA THR A 52 -3.83 8.50 -30.26
C THR A 52 -4.20 9.14 -28.92
N LEU A 53 -4.29 10.46 -28.90
CA LEU A 53 -4.59 11.25 -27.70
C LEU A 53 -5.99 11.85 -27.87
N PHE A 54 -6.78 11.90 -26.81
CA PHE A 54 -8.14 12.45 -26.87
C PHE A 54 -8.23 13.84 -26.25
N LYS A 55 -9.12 14.68 -26.78
CA LYS A 55 -9.24 16.09 -26.37
C LYS A 55 -9.53 16.27 -24.86
N HIS A 56 -10.24 15.34 -24.24
CA HIS A 56 -10.60 15.40 -22.82
C HIS A 56 -9.43 15.04 -21.90
N GLU A 57 -8.50 14.18 -22.34
CA GLU A 57 -7.39 13.67 -21.51
C GLU A 57 -6.45 14.77 -21.00
N ALA A 58 -6.38 15.92 -21.69
CA ALA A 58 -5.54 17.05 -21.27
C ALA A 58 -5.99 17.78 -20.00
N TRP A 59 -7.29 17.72 -19.68
CA TRP A 59 -7.91 18.50 -18.61
C TRP A 59 -8.86 17.71 -17.74
N SER A 60 -9.18 16.47 -18.11
CA SER A 60 -9.91 15.54 -17.25
C SER A 60 -9.02 15.06 -16.10
N THR A 61 -9.67 14.80 -14.98
CA THR A 61 -9.06 14.16 -13.82
C THR A 61 -9.10 12.65 -13.98
N CYS A 62 -8.10 11.94 -13.47
CA CYS A 62 -8.12 10.47 -13.37
C CYS A 62 -9.32 9.97 -12.55
N LEU A 63 -9.71 10.73 -11.52
CA LEU A 63 -10.88 10.48 -10.68
C LEU A 63 -12.08 11.23 -11.25
N LYS A 64 -13.04 10.48 -11.81
CA LYS A 64 -14.32 11.04 -12.32
C LYS A 64 -15.12 11.82 -11.26
N THR A 65 -14.85 11.58 -9.99
CA THR A 65 -15.49 12.27 -8.84
C THR A 65 -14.85 13.62 -8.51
N VAL A 66 -13.63 13.89 -8.98
CA VAL A 66 -12.92 15.14 -8.72
C VAL A 66 -13.28 16.13 -9.82
N HIS A 67 -13.88 17.26 -9.45
CA HIS A 67 -14.22 18.30 -10.42
C HIS A 67 -12.92 18.82 -11.09
N PRO A 68 -12.90 19.02 -12.44
CA PRO A 68 -11.75 19.58 -13.17
C PRO A 68 -11.16 20.88 -12.62
N ARG A 69 -11.91 21.64 -11.82
CA ARG A 69 -11.46 22.85 -11.13
C ARG A 69 -10.35 22.59 -10.12
N TRP A 70 -10.30 21.41 -9.50
CA TRP A 70 -9.23 21.05 -8.55
C TRP A 70 -7.90 20.80 -9.27
N LEU A 71 -7.93 20.14 -10.44
CA LEU A 71 -6.75 19.99 -11.29
C LEU A 71 -6.26 21.36 -11.79
N LEU A 72 -7.19 22.24 -12.18
CA LEU A 72 -6.85 23.62 -12.54
C LEU A 72 -6.18 24.36 -11.36
N ALA A 73 -6.79 24.31 -10.17
CA ALA A 73 -6.25 24.98 -8.98
C ALA A 73 -4.84 24.48 -8.63
N PHE A 74 -4.63 23.17 -8.70
CA PHE A 74 -3.31 22.56 -8.50
C PHE A 74 -2.28 23.05 -9.52
N ARG A 75 -2.63 23.07 -10.82
CA ARG A 75 -1.73 23.52 -11.89
C ARG A 75 -1.38 25.00 -11.77
N VAL A 76 -2.35 25.85 -11.43
CA VAL A 76 -2.13 27.29 -11.23
C VAL A 76 -1.24 27.52 -10.00
N PHE A 77 -1.50 26.82 -8.89
CA PHE A 77 -0.67 26.91 -7.69
C PHE A 77 0.77 26.48 -7.98
N SER A 78 0.95 25.32 -8.61
CA SER A 78 2.27 24.79 -9.00
C SER A 78 2.99 25.75 -9.95
N PHE A 79 2.29 26.32 -10.93
CA PHE A 79 2.85 27.33 -11.85
C PHE A 79 3.35 28.57 -11.10
N VAL A 80 2.52 29.17 -10.25
CA VAL A 80 2.87 30.38 -9.49
C VAL A 80 4.03 30.12 -8.54
N ALA A 81 4.02 28.99 -7.82
CA ALA A 81 5.09 28.62 -6.91
C ALA A 81 6.42 28.41 -7.64
N MET A 82 6.41 27.63 -8.73
CA MET A 82 7.61 27.37 -9.52
C MET A 82 8.14 28.61 -10.23
N LEU A 83 7.25 29.42 -10.81
CA LEU A 83 7.64 30.68 -11.45
C LEU A 83 8.27 31.65 -10.45
N SER A 84 7.72 31.74 -9.23
CA SER A 84 8.27 32.58 -8.17
C SER A 84 9.69 32.15 -7.79
N LEU A 85 9.94 30.85 -7.68
CA LEU A 85 11.27 30.30 -7.38
C LEU A 85 12.24 30.50 -8.54
N LEU A 86 11.78 30.35 -9.78
CA LEU A 86 12.60 30.61 -10.97
C LEU A 86 13.02 32.08 -11.04
N ILE A 87 12.07 33.01 -10.82
CA ILE A 87 12.35 34.46 -10.78
C ILE A 87 13.32 34.76 -9.63
N ALA A 88 13.08 34.25 -8.42
CA ALA A 88 13.98 34.45 -7.29
C ALA A 88 15.41 33.98 -7.60
N ASN A 89 15.55 32.84 -8.28
CA ASN A 89 16.86 32.31 -8.67
C ASN A 89 17.58 33.21 -9.68
N VAL A 90 16.86 33.68 -10.71
CA VAL A 90 17.42 34.61 -11.71
C VAL A 90 17.77 35.96 -11.07
N VAL A 91 16.98 36.44 -10.11
CA VAL A 91 17.25 37.70 -9.38
C VAL A 91 18.48 37.58 -8.48
N ILE A 92 18.63 36.47 -7.74
CA ILE A 92 19.73 36.28 -6.79
C ILE A 92 21.05 35.95 -7.51
N HIS A 93 20.99 35.09 -8.52
CA HIS A 93 22.18 34.50 -9.15
C HIS A 93 22.41 34.98 -10.60
N GLY A 94 21.54 35.83 -11.13
CA GLY A 94 21.62 36.36 -12.49
C GLY A 94 21.19 35.36 -13.58
N GLY A 95 21.18 35.81 -14.84
CA GLY A 95 20.81 34.97 -15.98
C GLY A 95 21.80 33.83 -16.29
N GLY A 96 22.99 33.85 -15.68
CA GLY A 96 24.00 32.80 -15.83
C GLY A 96 23.55 31.42 -15.30
N VAL A 97 22.47 31.36 -14.50
CA VAL A 97 21.89 30.10 -14.03
C VAL A 97 21.43 29.18 -15.17
N PHE A 98 21.02 29.74 -16.30
CA PHE A 98 20.63 28.99 -17.51
C PHE A 98 21.80 28.27 -18.20
N TYR A 99 23.01 28.40 -17.65
CA TYR A 99 24.14 27.58 -18.03
C TYR A 99 24.01 26.11 -17.59
N PHE A 100 23.17 25.82 -16.59
CA PHE A 100 23.01 24.47 -16.04
C PHE A 100 21.73 23.79 -16.55
N TYR A 101 21.81 22.48 -16.82
CA TYR A 101 20.69 21.66 -17.28
C TYR A 101 19.54 21.60 -16.26
N THR A 102 19.87 21.68 -14.97
CA THR A 102 18.88 21.72 -13.89
C THR A 102 17.92 22.90 -14.02
N GLN A 103 18.42 24.05 -14.47
CA GLN A 103 17.59 25.24 -14.70
C GLN A 103 16.75 25.12 -15.97
N TRP A 104 17.27 24.46 -17.00
CA TRP A 104 16.48 24.11 -18.19
C TRP A 104 15.30 23.22 -17.82
N THR A 105 15.54 22.16 -17.04
CA THR A 105 14.48 21.25 -16.56
C THR A 105 13.47 21.99 -15.68
N PHE A 106 13.91 22.79 -14.71
CA PHE A 106 13.01 23.53 -13.83
C PHE A 106 12.13 24.53 -14.61
N THR A 107 12.71 25.19 -15.62
CA THR A 107 11.98 26.09 -16.53
C THR A 107 10.99 25.33 -17.39
N LEU A 108 11.37 24.16 -17.93
CA LEU A 108 10.48 23.32 -18.72
C LEU A 108 9.26 22.85 -17.91
N VAL A 109 9.46 22.43 -16.66
CA VAL A 109 8.36 22.04 -15.76
C VAL A 109 7.50 23.25 -15.38
N THR A 110 8.09 24.44 -15.22
CA THR A 110 7.32 25.68 -15.01
C THR A 110 6.44 25.99 -16.23
N LEU A 111 6.98 25.88 -17.44
CA LEU A 111 6.23 26.06 -18.69
C LEU A 111 5.14 24.99 -18.85
N TYR A 112 5.41 23.75 -18.45
CA TYR A 112 4.42 22.67 -18.41
C TYR A 112 3.21 23.06 -17.57
N PHE A 113 3.40 23.52 -16.34
CA PHE A 113 2.29 23.94 -15.48
C PHE A 113 1.57 25.18 -16.00
N GLY A 114 2.29 26.13 -16.61
CA GLY A 114 1.68 27.29 -17.25
C GLY A 114 0.77 26.89 -18.42
N TYR A 115 1.26 26.04 -19.32
CA TYR A 115 0.49 25.57 -20.46
C TYR A 115 -0.66 24.64 -20.05
N GLY A 116 -0.42 23.76 -19.07
CA GLY A 116 -1.44 22.89 -18.48
C GLY A 116 -2.56 23.68 -17.82
N SER A 117 -2.25 24.81 -17.18
CA SER A 117 -3.26 25.73 -16.62
C SER A 117 -4.15 26.31 -17.72
N LEU A 118 -3.58 26.74 -18.85
CA LEU A 118 -4.37 27.23 -20.00
C LEU A 118 -5.30 26.16 -20.57
N LEU A 119 -4.80 24.93 -20.71
CA LEU A 119 -5.62 23.80 -21.18
C LEU A 119 -6.70 23.41 -20.17
N SER A 120 -6.42 23.48 -18.87
CA SER A 120 -7.41 23.24 -17.82
C SER A 120 -8.48 24.34 -17.76
N ILE A 121 -8.13 25.62 -18.01
CA ILE A 121 -9.11 26.72 -18.15
C ILE A 121 -10.04 26.45 -19.33
N TYR A 122 -9.46 26.13 -20.49
CA TYR A 122 -10.22 25.77 -21.68
C TYR A 122 -11.13 24.57 -21.42
N GLY A 123 -10.62 23.53 -20.76
CA GLY A 123 -11.39 22.36 -20.35
C GLY A 123 -12.57 22.68 -19.44
N CYS A 124 -12.35 23.49 -18.39
CA CYS A 124 -13.41 23.92 -17.48
C CYS A 124 -14.50 24.74 -18.19
N TYR A 125 -14.14 25.57 -19.16
CA TYR A 125 -15.09 26.32 -19.98
C TYR A 125 -15.99 25.39 -20.80
N PHE A 126 -15.41 24.37 -21.45
CA PHE A 126 -16.18 23.38 -22.21
C PHE A 126 -17.04 22.49 -21.31
N TYR A 127 -16.52 22.07 -20.16
CA TYR A 127 -17.25 21.26 -19.19
C TYR A 127 -18.51 21.99 -18.68
N ASN A 128 -18.38 23.25 -18.27
CA ASN A 128 -19.53 24.07 -17.86
C ASN A 128 -20.54 24.26 -19.00
N LYS A 129 -20.09 24.37 -20.25
CA LYS A 129 -20.98 24.51 -21.41
C LYS A 129 -21.78 23.23 -21.67
N GLU A 130 -21.16 22.07 -21.51
CA GLU A 130 -21.85 20.77 -21.62
C GLU A 130 -22.85 20.58 -20.48
N GLU A 131 -22.46 20.88 -19.24
CA GLU A 131 -23.35 20.84 -18.06
C GLU A 131 -24.54 21.80 -18.25
N SER A 132 -24.30 23.04 -18.72
CA SER A 132 -25.35 24.01 -19.01
C SER A 132 -26.31 23.52 -20.11
N CYS A 133 -25.83 22.90 -21.19
CA CYS A 133 -26.69 22.33 -22.22
C CYS A 133 -27.54 21.16 -21.69
N THR A 134 -26.96 20.33 -20.82
CA THR A 134 -27.69 19.22 -20.18
C THR A 134 -28.80 19.75 -19.27
N TYR A 135 -28.51 20.75 -18.42
CA TYR A 135 -29.52 21.39 -17.58
C TYR A 135 -30.63 22.07 -18.41
N THR A 136 -30.28 22.81 -19.47
CA THR A 136 -31.29 23.43 -20.36
C THR A 136 -32.17 22.38 -21.02
N SER A 137 -31.61 21.26 -21.49
CA SER A 137 -32.41 20.17 -22.08
C SER A 137 -33.32 19.45 -21.08
N ILE A 138 -32.96 19.42 -19.80
CA ILE A 138 -33.81 18.85 -18.73
C ILE A 138 -34.97 19.81 -18.42
N VAL A 139 -34.70 21.11 -18.39
CA VAL A 139 -35.74 22.14 -18.17
C VAL A 139 -36.72 22.20 -19.35
N ASP A 140 -36.23 22.12 -20.60
CA ASP A 140 -37.09 22.06 -21.79
C ASP A 140 -37.92 20.76 -21.86
N ALA A 141 -37.43 19.67 -21.25
CA ALA A 141 -38.16 18.40 -21.14
C ALA A 141 -39.26 18.41 -20.06
N GLU A 142 -39.17 19.29 -19.06
CA GLU A 142 -40.25 19.49 -18.06
C GLU A 142 -41.44 20.30 -18.63
N GLU A 143 -41.23 21.05 -19.72
CA GLU A 143 -42.27 21.87 -20.38
C GLU A 143 -42.98 21.16 -21.55
N GLY A 144 -42.54 19.94 -21.92
CA GLY A 144 -43.09 19.14 -23.02
C GLY A 144 -43.72 17.81 -22.56
N THR A 145 -44.84 17.44 -23.17
CA THR A 145 -45.62 16.21 -22.88
C THR A 145 -44.76 14.94 -22.82
N TYR A 146 -44.86 14.27 -21.66
CA TYR A 146 -44.20 13.03 -21.23
C TYR A 146 -43.87 11.97 -22.32
N THR A 147 -42.59 11.74 -22.58
CA THR A 147 -42.02 10.43 -23.02
C THR A 147 -40.59 10.24 -22.47
N PRO A 148 -40.36 9.57 -21.32
CA PRO A 148 -39.03 9.54 -20.68
C PRO A 148 -38.41 8.14 -20.63
N SER A 149 -38.11 7.53 -21.78
CA SER A 149 -37.29 6.30 -21.80
C SER A 149 -36.33 6.22 -23.00
N ILE A 150 -36.76 6.65 -24.18
CA ILE A 150 -35.96 6.51 -25.40
C ILE A 150 -34.82 7.55 -25.46
N ILE A 151 -35.04 8.78 -24.99
CA ILE A 151 -34.04 9.87 -25.07
C ILE A 151 -32.87 9.66 -24.11
N LEU A 152 -33.08 9.04 -22.94
CA LEU A 152 -32.02 8.83 -21.95
C LEU A 152 -31.07 7.69 -22.37
N GLU A 153 -31.62 6.68 -23.04
CA GLU A 153 -30.85 5.59 -23.65
C GLU A 153 -30.12 6.06 -24.92
N GLU A 154 -30.71 6.98 -25.69
CA GLU A 154 -30.06 7.60 -26.85
C GLU A 154 -28.99 8.63 -26.45
N ALA A 155 -29.14 9.34 -25.32
CA ALA A 155 -28.09 10.21 -24.76
C ALA A 155 -26.94 9.42 -24.13
N ALA A 156 -27.22 8.25 -23.52
CA ALA A 156 -26.21 7.33 -23.03
C ALA A 156 -25.47 6.61 -24.18
N ASN A 157 -26.17 6.27 -25.27
CA ASN A 157 -25.57 5.71 -26.49
C ASN A 157 -24.87 6.76 -27.36
N ASN A 158 -25.26 8.04 -27.28
CA ASN A 158 -24.57 9.16 -27.92
C ASN A 158 -23.46 9.76 -27.03
N SER A 159 -22.69 8.92 -26.34
CA SER A 159 -21.34 9.32 -25.93
C SER A 159 -20.59 9.75 -27.21
N LYS A 160 -20.49 11.07 -27.42
CA LYS A 160 -19.97 11.64 -28.66
C LYS A 160 -18.62 10.99 -28.96
N PRO A 161 -18.37 10.59 -30.23
CA PRO A 161 -17.13 9.93 -30.60
C PRO A 161 -15.95 10.75 -30.09
N CYS A 162 -15.04 10.10 -29.36
CA CYS A 162 -13.87 10.72 -28.78
C CYS A 162 -13.10 11.49 -29.86
N THR A 163 -13.27 12.82 -29.90
CA THR A 163 -12.62 13.62 -30.93
C THR A 163 -11.11 13.55 -30.73
N PRO A 164 -10.32 13.22 -31.78
CA PRO A 164 -8.87 13.20 -31.68
C PRO A 164 -8.37 14.55 -31.21
N ALA A 165 -7.38 14.53 -30.32
CA ALA A 165 -6.80 15.73 -29.74
C ALA A 165 -6.24 16.68 -30.81
N GLY A 166 -6.45 17.98 -30.59
CA GLY A 166 -5.81 19.03 -31.38
C GLY A 166 -4.30 19.09 -31.12
N PHE A 167 -3.58 19.76 -32.01
CA PHE A 167 -2.11 19.92 -31.96
C PHE A 167 -1.58 20.40 -30.59
N GLY A 168 -2.29 21.32 -29.92
CA GLY A 168 -1.88 21.83 -28.61
C GLY A 168 -1.84 20.77 -27.50
N VAL A 169 -2.77 19.82 -27.51
CA VAL A 169 -2.82 18.75 -26.50
C VAL A 169 -1.67 17.73 -26.72
N TYR A 170 -1.27 17.52 -27.97
CA TYR A 170 -0.05 16.77 -28.29
C TYR A 170 1.21 17.49 -27.80
N ILE A 171 1.33 18.81 -27.99
CA ILE A 171 2.45 19.59 -27.43
C ILE A 171 2.52 19.43 -25.92
N PHE A 172 1.38 19.55 -25.22
CA PHE A 172 1.32 19.37 -23.77
C PHE A 172 1.84 18.01 -23.34
N GLN A 173 1.44 16.96 -24.05
CA GLN A 173 1.90 15.60 -23.83
C GLN A 173 3.41 15.43 -24.05
N PHE A 174 3.98 16.06 -25.07
CA PHE A 174 5.41 15.99 -25.35
C PHE A 174 6.21 16.69 -24.23
N ILE A 175 5.73 17.85 -23.79
CA ILE A 175 6.33 18.60 -22.69
C ILE A 175 6.26 17.76 -21.41
N PHE A 176 5.10 17.16 -21.10
CA PHE A 176 4.91 16.31 -19.92
C PHE A 176 5.96 15.20 -19.84
N GLN A 177 6.14 14.46 -20.93
CA GLN A 177 7.05 13.32 -20.95
C GLN A 177 8.52 13.71 -20.96
N THR A 178 8.82 14.85 -21.56
CA THR A 178 10.16 15.45 -21.46
C THR A 178 10.45 15.85 -20.02
N CYS A 179 9.49 16.49 -19.33
CA CYS A 179 9.60 16.85 -17.92
C CYS A 179 9.82 15.61 -17.04
N ALA A 180 9.02 14.56 -17.24
CA ALA A 180 9.09 13.32 -16.48
C ALA A 180 10.50 12.70 -16.48
N GLY A 181 11.08 12.51 -17.67
CA GLY A 181 12.44 11.98 -17.79
C GLY A 181 13.50 12.94 -17.25
N ALA A 182 13.37 14.23 -17.56
CA ALA A 182 14.37 15.24 -17.20
C ALA A 182 14.44 15.49 -15.68
N VAL A 183 13.30 15.50 -14.98
CA VAL A 183 13.24 15.67 -13.52
C VAL A 183 13.89 14.49 -12.81
N VAL A 184 13.54 13.26 -13.20
CA VAL A 184 14.16 12.06 -12.61
C VAL A 184 15.67 12.05 -12.86
N LEU A 185 16.11 12.39 -14.07
CA LEU A 185 17.53 12.48 -14.38
C LEU A 185 18.22 13.55 -13.52
N THR A 186 17.68 14.76 -13.44
CA THR A 186 18.31 15.84 -12.66
C THR A 186 18.38 15.51 -11.19
N ASP A 187 17.34 14.89 -10.62
CA ASP A 187 17.25 14.65 -9.19
C ASP A 187 18.07 13.42 -8.78
N ILE A 188 18.08 12.35 -9.57
CA ILE A 188 18.98 11.20 -9.35
C ILE A 188 20.44 11.66 -9.43
N VAL A 189 20.80 12.44 -10.45
CA VAL A 189 22.19 12.91 -10.60
C VAL A 189 22.54 13.89 -9.47
N PHE A 190 21.65 14.82 -9.12
CA PHE A 190 21.92 15.77 -8.05
C PHE A 190 22.05 15.10 -6.68
N TRP A 191 21.04 14.35 -6.25
CA TRP A 191 20.99 13.74 -4.92
C TRP A 191 21.87 12.49 -4.79
N GLY A 192 22.02 11.72 -5.88
CA GLY A 192 22.77 10.46 -5.88
C GLY A 192 24.24 10.60 -6.23
N LEU A 193 24.62 11.59 -7.05
CA LEU A 193 25.98 11.69 -7.59
C LEU A 193 26.67 13.01 -7.26
N ILE A 194 26.00 14.15 -7.34
CA ILE A 194 26.65 15.45 -7.10
C ILE A 194 26.75 15.74 -5.59
N TYR A 195 25.61 15.74 -4.88
CA TYR A 195 25.56 16.14 -3.48
C TYR A 195 26.41 15.27 -2.54
N PRO A 196 26.36 13.91 -2.60
CA PRO A 196 27.12 13.07 -1.67
C PRO A 196 28.63 13.12 -1.90
N PHE A 197 29.07 13.40 -3.13
CA PHE A 197 30.47 13.30 -3.53
C PHE A 197 31.16 14.67 -3.66
N THR A 198 30.42 15.79 -3.57
CA THR A 198 30.99 17.14 -3.59
C THR A 198 31.29 17.62 -2.18
N LYS A 199 32.56 17.53 -1.75
CA LYS A 199 33.00 18.04 -0.45
C LYS A 199 32.85 19.57 -0.37
N GLY A 200 32.19 20.06 0.68
CA GLY A 200 32.05 21.50 0.96
C GLY A 200 30.89 22.21 0.25
N PHE A 201 30.02 21.47 -0.46
CA PHE A 201 28.84 22.05 -1.09
C PHE A 201 27.82 22.51 -0.03
N ARG A 202 27.60 23.83 0.10
CA ARG A 202 26.55 24.39 0.95
C ARG A 202 25.22 24.37 0.20
N LEU A 203 24.36 23.42 0.58
CA LEU A 203 23.02 23.28 0.02
C LEU A 203 22.16 24.50 0.40
N SER A 204 21.90 25.39 -0.55
CA SER A 204 20.97 26.51 -0.30
C SER A 204 19.53 26.01 -0.32
N PHE A 205 18.66 26.64 0.47
CA PHE A 205 17.23 26.31 0.50
C PHE A 205 16.60 26.34 -0.91
N LEU A 206 17.02 27.30 -1.74
CA LEU A 206 16.54 27.42 -3.12
C LEU A 206 16.91 26.21 -3.99
N HIS A 207 18.12 25.66 -3.86
CA HIS A 207 18.52 24.44 -4.57
C HIS A 207 17.70 23.22 -4.12
N VAL A 208 17.43 23.09 -2.81
CA VAL A 208 16.55 22.03 -2.29
C VAL A 208 15.16 22.14 -2.88
N CYS A 209 14.57 23.34 -2.86
CA CYS A 209 13.27 23.59 -3.44
C CYS A 209 13.23 23.26 -4.93
N MET A 210 14.26 23.63 -5.69
CA MET A 210 14.32 23.37 -7.13
C MET A 210 14.38 21.89 -7.49
N HIS A 211 15.08 21.08 -6.69
CA HIS A 211 15.23 19.63 -6.86
C HIS A 211 14.18 18.78 -6.14
N SER A 212 13.26 19.41 -5.39
CA SER A 212 12.21 18.70 -4.66
C SER A 212 10.83 19.06 -5.21
N LEU A 213 10.56 20.35 -5.43
CA LEU A 213 9.25 20.82 -5.86
C LEU A 213 8.95 20.49 -7.33
N ASN A 214 9.97 20.44 -8.20
CA ASN A 214 9.83 19.95 -9.57
C ASN A 214 9.25 18.52 -9.61
N ALA A 215 9.80 17.60 -8.80
CA ALA A 215 9.34 16.22 -8.69
C ALA A 215 8.00 16.12 -7.97
N ILE A 216 7.84 16.78 -6.82
CA ILE A 216 6.60 16.72 -6.04
C ILE A 216 5.42 17.25 -6.85
N PHE A 217 5.56 18.41 -7.50
CA PHE A 217 4.46 18.96 -8.30
C PHE A 217 4.18 18.11 -9.53
N LEU A 218 5.21 17.66 -10.25
CA LEU A 218 5.00 16.83 -11.44
C LEU A 218 4.33 15.50 -11.10
N LEU A 219 4.75 14.84 -10.01
CA LEU A 219 4.09 13.64 -9.49
C LEU A 219 2.65 13.92 -9.04
N GLY A 220 2.42 15.05 -8.36
CA GLY A 220 1.08 15.49 -7.98
C GLY A 220 0.16 15.68 -9.19
N ASP A 221 0.66 16.27 -10.29
CA ASP A 221 -0.12 16.41 -11.52
C ASP A 221 -0.40 15.05 -12.15
N THR A 222 0.61 14.18 -12.24
CA THR A 222 0.45 12.80 -12.74
C THR A 222 -0.64 12.05 -11.95
N CYS A 223 -0.65 12.18 -10.63
CA CYS A 223 -1.69 11.56 -9.79
C CYS A 223 -3.09 12.11 -10.04
N LEU A 224 -3.22 13.34 -10.55
CA LEU A 224 -4.52 14.01 -10.74
C LEU A 224 -5.01 13.98 -12.20
N ASN A 225 -4.11 13.94 -13.18
CA ASN A 225 -4.42 14.03 -14.60
C ASN A 225 -4.71 12.65 -15.23
N SER A 226 -5.32 12.62 -16.42
CA SER A 226 -5.61 11.38 -17.16
C SER A 226 -4.64 11.12 -18.32
N LEU A 227 -3.45 11.73 -18.31
CA LEU A 227 -2.51 11.62 -19.43
C LEU A 227 -1.83 10.26 -19.42
N ARG A 228 -1.99 9.50 -20.50
CA ARG A 228 -1.30 8.22 -20.68
C ARG A 228 0.20 8.43 -20.85
N PHE A 229 1.04 7.54 -20.31
CA PHE A 229 2.49 7.61 -20.43
C PHE A 229 3.11 6.50 -21.33
N PRO A 230 2.97 6.56 -22.67
CA PRO A 230 3.56 5.53 -23.53
C PRO A 230 5.09 5.60 -23.61
N LEU A 231 5.74 4.43 -23.50
CA LEU A 231 7.20 4.30 -23.45
C LEU A 231 7.94 4.82 -24.69
N PHE A 232 7.34 4.72 -25.89
CA PHE A 232 8.01 5.13 -27.14
C PHE A 232 8.35 6.64 -27.17
N ARG A 233 7.69 7.44 -26.33
CA ARG A 233 7.89 8.88 -26.26
C ARG A 233 9.09 9.31 -25.37
N ILE A 234 9.88 8.36 -24.88
CA ILE A 234 11.26 8.59 -24.40
C ILE A 234 12.09 9.40 -25.42
N SER A 235 11.74 9.28 -26.71
CA SER A 235 12.28 10.06 -27.81
C SER A 235 12.36 11.57 -27.53
N TYR A 236 11.31 12.18 -26.95
CA TYR A 236 11.31 13.63 -26.66
C TYR A 236 12.26 14.01 -25.53
N PHE A 237 12.36 13.17 -24.51
CA PHE A 237 13.33 13.34 -23.44
C PHE A 237 14.78 13.26 -23.98
N ALA A 238 15.05 12.30 -24.87
CA ALA A 238 16.35 12.21 -25.55
C ALA A 238 16.64 13.47 -26.39
N PHE A 239 15.66 13.98 -27.14
CA PHE A 239 15.81 15.23 -27.90
C PHE A 239 16.14 16.42 -27.00
N TRP A 240 15.47 16.57 -25.87
CA TRP A 240 15.70 17.67 -24.93
C TRP A 240 17.13 17.70 -24.39
N SER A 241 17.64 16.54 -23.95
CA SER A 241 19.04 16.43 -23.51
C SER A 241 20.01 16.69 -24.64
N CYS A 242 19.69 16.27 -25.86
CA CYS A 242 20.53 16.54 -27.02
C CYS A 242 20.57 18.03 -27.38
N ILE A 243 19.44 18.75 -27.28
CA ILE A 243 19.39 20.20 -27.48
C ILE A 243 20.32 20.90 -26.48
N PHE A 244 20.31 20.47 -25.21
CA PHE A 244 21.21 21.04 -24.21
C PHE A 244 22.68 20.76 -24.52
N VAL A 245 23.05 19.54 -24.92
CA VAL A 245 24.43 19.21 -25.32
C VAL A 245 24.87 20.07 -26.50
N ALA A 246 24.03 20.21 -27.53
CA ALA A 246 24.32 21.06 -28.69
C ALA A 246 24.50 22.53 -28.28
N TYR A 247 23.63 23.05 -27.40
CA TYR A 247 23.75 24.39 -26.83
C TYR A 247 25.10 24.59 -26.13
N GLN A 248 25.54 23.63 -25.31
CA GLN A 248 26.83 23.69 -24.64
C GLN A 248 27.99 23.66 -25.63
N TRP A 249 27.95 22.76 -26.61
CA TRP A 249 29.00 22.67 -27.62
C TRP A 249 29.15 23.97 -28.41
N ILE A 250 28.03 24.55 -28.84
CA ILE A 250 28.00 25.85 -29.53
C ILE A 250 28.65 26.93 -28.66
N ILE A 251 28.24 27.06 -27.40
CA ILE A 251 28.80 28.08 -26.51
C ILE A 251 30.31 27.90 -26.33
N HIS A 252 30.78 26.67 -26.08
CA HIS A 252 32.19 26.38 -25.86
C HIS A 252 33.05 26.56 -27.12
N ALA A 253 32.47 26.37 -28.31
CA ALA A 253 33.14 26.65 -29.57
C ALA A 253 33.37 28.16 -29.78
N PHE A 254 32.47 29.01 -29.28
CA PHE A 254 32.57 30.47 -29.44
C PHE A 254 33.20 31.19 -28.24
N LYS A 255 33.16 30.60 -27.04
CA LYS A 255 33.66 31.21 -25.80
C LYS A 255 34.41 30.18 -24.98
N ASN A 256 35.62 30.53 -24.54
CA ASN A 256 36.41 29.70 -23.64
C ASN A 256 35.87 29.81 -22.21
N LEU A 257 34.94 28.91 -21.86
CA LEU A 257 34.29 28.84 -20.54
C LEU A 257 34.67 27.54 -19.84
N TRP A 258 34.46 27.46 -18.52
CA TRP A 258 34.57 26.17 -17.82
C TRP A 258 33.35 25.30 -18.12
N TRP A 259 33.52 24.00 -18.30
CA TRP A 259 32.37 23.10 -18.50
C TRP A 259 31.47 23.06 -17.26
N PRO A 260 30.13 23.13 -17.41
CA PRO A 260 29.22 23.09 -16.26
C PRO A 260 29.20 21.70 -15.60
N TYR A 261 29.53 20.67 -16.37
CA TYR A 261 29.55 19.29 -15.95
C TYR A 261 30.81 18.60 -16.46
N GLN A 262 31.50 17.86 -15.59
CA GLN A 262 32.74 17.15 -15.95
C GLN A 262 32.53 16.12 -17.07
N PHE A 263 31.34 15.52 -17.14
CA PHE A 263 30.99 14.54 -18.16
C PHE A 263 30.80 15.15 -19.56
N LEU A 264 30.68 16.48 -19.68
CA LEU A 264 30.59 17.16 -20.98
C LEU A 264 31.96 17.56 -21.55
N ASP A 265 33.00 17.62 -20.71
CA ASP A 265 34.34 18.05 -21.13
C ASP A 265 34.97 17.04 -22.09
N LEU A 266 35.12 17.46 -23.35
CA LEU A 266 35.66 16.64 -24.44
C LEU A 266 37.17 16.44 -24.35
N SER A 267 37.88 17.21 -23.49
CA SER A 267 39.31 17.00 -23.23
C SER A 267 39.58 15.71 -22.43
N SER A 268 38.59 15.29 -21.63
CA SER A 268 38.70 14.10 -20.79
C SER A 268 38.93 12.84 -21.62
N PRO A 269 39.88 11.95 -21.22
CA PRO A 269 40.05 10.66 -21.89
C PRO A 269 38.82 9.76 -21.78
N TYR A 270 37.96 10.00 -20.79
CA TYR A 270 36.74 9.24 -20.55
C TYR A 270 35.49 9.89 -21.17
N ALA A 271 35.63 10.98 -21.95
CA ALA A 271 34.47 11.70 -22.52
C ALA A 271 33.52 10.78 -23.31
N PRO A 272 33.96 9.88 -24.21
CA PRO A 272 33.04 8.98 -24.91
C PRO A 272 32.25 8.06 -23.96
N LEU A 273 32.88 7.57 -22.90
CA LEU A 273 32.23 6.72 -21.89
C LEU A 273 31.20 7.51 -21.08
N TRP A 274 31.49 8.77 -20.77
CA TRP A 274 30.55 9.67 -20.10
C TRP A 274 29.31 9.94 -20.96
N TYR A 275 29.48 10.25 -22.25
CA TYR A 275 28.36 10.46 -23.17
C TYR A 275 27.52 9.20 -23.34
N LEU A 276 28.18 8.02 -23.44
CA LEU A 276 27.48 6.73 -23.48
C LEU A 276 26.72 6.45 -22.18
N GLY A 277 27.36 6.68 -21.03
CA GLY A 277 26.76 6.48 -19.71
C GLY A 277 25.53 7.37 -19.51
N VAL A 278 25.63 8.66 -19.84
CA VAL A 278 24.49 9.58 -19.80
C VAL A 278 23.38 9.09 -20.72
N ALA A 279 23.68 8.71 -21.97
CA ALA A 279 22.68 8.18 -22.91
C ALA A 279 21.98 6.91 -22.37
N LEU A 280 22.74 6.00 -21.75
CA LEU A 280 22.18 4.78 -21.14
C LEU A 280 21.30 5.08 -19.92
N VAL A 281 21.65 6.07 -19.09
CA VAL A 281 20.89 6.47 -17.89
C VAL A 281 19.52 7.08 -18.23
N HIS A 282 19.31 7.58 -19.46
CA HIS A 282 17.99 8.07 -19.88
C HIS A 282 16.92 6.98 -19.85
N ILE A 283 17.30 5.73 -20.19
CA ILE A 283 16.39 4.58 -20.20
C ILE A 283 15.83 4.28 -18.80
N PRO A 284 16.65 4.02 -17.77
CA PRO A 284 16.15 3.77 -16.42
C PRO A 284 15.47 5.00 -15.81
N CYS A 285 15.93 6.23 -16.08
CA CYS A 285 15.24 7.43 -15.57
C CYS A 285 13.81 7.55 -16.11
N PHE A 286 13.63 7.34 -17.42
CA PHE A 286 12.31 7.35 -18.03
C PHE A 286 11.46 6.15 -17.58
N ALA A 287 12.08 4.98 -17.41
CA ALA A 287 11.40 3.78 -16.92
C ALA A 287 10.94 3.92 -15.45
N VAL A 288 11.73 4.56 -14.58
CA VAL A 288 11.33 4.83 -13.19
C VAL A 288 10.07 5.70 -13.15
N PHE A 289 10.02 6.76 -13.94
CA PHE A 289 8.82 7.59 -14.00
C PHE A 289 7.62 6.82 -14.58
N ALA A 290 7.82 6.02 -15.64
CA ALA A 290 6.77 5.17 -16.21
C ALA A 290 6.27 4.11 -15.22
N LEU A 291 7.15 3.58 -14.36
CA LEU A 291 6.77 2.68 -13.28
C LEU A 291 5.93 3.40 -12.22
N ILE A 292 6.35 4.59 -11.80
CA ILE A 292 5.58 5.41 -10.83
C ILE A 292 4.21 5.79 -11.40
N ASP A 293 4.12 6.18 -12.67
CA ASP A 293 2.87 6.41 -13.38
C ASP A 293 1.99 5.15 -13.43
N SER A 294 2.58 3.98 -13.72
CA SER A 294 1.85 2.70 -13.71
C SER A 294 1.39 2.26 -12.31
N MET A 295 2.05 2.76 -11.25
CA MET A 295 1.67 2.55 -9.85
C MET A 295 0.64 3.59 -9.37
N ALA A 296 0.55 4.75 -10.03
CA ALA A 296 -0.47 5.76 -9.79
C ALA A 296 -1.80 5.28 -10.39
N ALA A 297 -2.53 4.52 -9.56
CA ALA A 297 -3.91 4.11 -9.74
C ALA A 297 -4.19 3.33 -11.03
N ALA A 298 -3.71 2.08 -11.10
CA ALA A 298 -4.45 1.09 -11.87
C ALA A 298 -5.89 1.09 -11.33
N ASP A 299 -6.86 1.47 -12.17
CA ASP A 299 -8.27 1.48 -11.78
C ASP A 299 -8.67 0.06 -11.37
N THR A 300 -8.82 -0.17 -10.06
CA THR A 300 -9.12 -1.50 -9.53
C THR A 300 -10.53 -1.95 -9.92
N THR A 301 -11.38 -1.04 -10.43
CA THR A 301 -12.70 -1.39 -10.97
C THR A 301 -12.64 -1.86 -12.43
N ALA A 302 -11.52 -1.65 -13.12
CA ALA A 302 -11.36 -2.08 -14.50
C ALA A 302 -11.16 -3.60 -14.59
N LEU A 303 -11.88 -4.24 -15.53
CA LEU A 303 -11.77 -5.68 -15.76
C LEU A 303 -10.34 -6.11 -16.14
N SER A 304 -9.59 -5.25 -16.82
CA SER A 304 -8.19 -5.49 -17.19
C SER A 304 -7.25 -5.64 -15.99
N TYR A 305 -7.57 -5.02 -14.85
CA TYR A 305 -6.81 -5.19 -13.61
C TYR A 305 -6.90 -6.63 -13.11
N TRP A 306 -8.12 -7.18 -13.06
CA TRP A 306 -8.40 -8.53 -12.55
C TRP A 306 -8.04 -9.65 -13.52
N LEU A 307 -8.11 -9.41 -14.84
CA LEU A 307 -7.72 -10.37 -15.87
C LEU A 307 -6.20 -10.48 -16.07
N ASN A 308 -5.40 -9.86 -15.21
CA ASN A 308 -3.96 -9.99 -15.24
C ASN A 308 -3.52 -11.40 -14.79
N TRP A 309 -2.61 -12.03 -15.53
CA TRP A 309 -2.07 -13.35 -15.17
C TRP A 309 -1.46 -13.39 -13.77
N ARG A 310 -0.96 -12.25 -13.26
CA ARG A 310 -0.46 -12.12 -11.88
C ARG A 310 -1.56 -12.30 -10.85
N VAL A 311 -2.77 -11.80 -11.11
CA VAL A 311 -3.94 -11.96 -10.25
C VAL A 311 -4.33 -13.43 -10.18
N LEU A 312 -4.35 -14.13 -11.32
CA LEU A 312 -4.61 -15.57 -11.36
C LEU A 312 -3.59 -16.34 -10.50
N LEU A 313 -2.31 -15.97 -10.60
CA LEU A 313 -1.27 -16.63 -9.82
C LEU A 313 -1.37 -16.30 -8.31
N CYS A 314 -1.71 -15.06 -7.95
CA CYS A 314 -2.03 -14.69 -6.56
C CYS A 314 -3.27 -15.44 -6.05
N ALA A 315 -4.29 -15.64 -6.88
CA ALA A 315 -5.50 -16.39 -6.53
C ALA A 315 -5.18 -17.86 -6.26
N LEU A 316 -4.32 -18.49 -7.07
CA LEU A 316 -3.85 -19.86 -6.82
C LEU A 316 -3.06 -19.96 -5.51
N ILE A 317 -2.16 -19.01 -5.24
CA ILE A 317 -1.40 -18.95 -3.98
C ILE A 317 -2.33 -18.75 -2.79
N PHE A 318 -3.35 -17.92 -2.93
CA PHE A 318 -4.38 -17.67 -1.92
C PHE A 318 -5.29 -18.89 -1.66
N LEU A 319 -5.65 -19.64 -2.71
CA LEU A 319 -6.50 -20.83 -2.61
C LEU A 319 -5.78 -22.02 -1.96
N ALA A 320 -4.46 -22.13 -2.10
CA ALA A 320 -3.71 -23.25 -1.55
C ALA A 320 -3.81 -23.37 -0.01
N PRO A 321 -3.61 -22.31 0.80
CA PRO A 321 -3.87 -22.32 2.24
C PRO A 321 -5.33 -22.65 2.60
N LEU A 322 -6.31 -22.17 1.85
CA LEU A 322 -7.74 -22.47 2.06
C LEU A 322 -8.03 -23.97 1.89
N VAL A 323 -7.50 -24.57 0.82
CA VAL A 323 -7.64 -26.01 0.56
C VAL A 323 -6.93 -26.81 1.65
N LEU A 324 -5.69 -26.44 2.01
CA LEU A 324 -4.94 -27.13 3.05
C LEU A 324 -5.65 -27.04 4.42
N ALA A 325 -6.13 -25.86 4.80
CA ALA A 325 -6.91 -25.64 6.02
C ALA A 325 -8.19 -26.49 6.02
N SER A 326 -8.90 -26.56 4.89
CA SER A 326 -10.10 -27.39 4.73
C SER A 326 -9.79 -28.89 4.91
N ILE A 327 -8.68 -29.36 4.32
CA ILE A 327 -8.23 -30.76 4.47
C ILE A 327 -7.88 -31.06 5.92
N LEU A 328 -7.15 -30.17 6.60
CA LEU A 328 -6.77 -30.33 8.01
C LEU A 328 -8.00 -30.39 8.92
N ILE A 329 -8.94 -29.45 8.77
CA ILE A 329 -10.20 -29.45 9.53
C ILE A 329 -10.97 -30.75 9.28
N ARG A 330 -11.16 -31.13 8.01
CA ARG A 330 -11.85 -32.38 7.67
C ARG A 330 -11.17 -33.62 8.25
N ARG A 331 -9.83 -33.66 8.25
CA ARG A 331 -9.04 -34.80 8.73
C ARG A 331 -9.09 -34.95 10.26
N TYR A 332 -8.97 -33.84 10.99
CA TYR A 332 -8.83 -33.86 12.45
C TYR A 332 -10.18 -33.70 13.18
N GLU A 333 -11.16 -33.02 12.58
CA GLU A 333 -12.44 -32.69 13.23
C GLU A 333 -13.63 -33.39 12.57
N GLY A 334 -13.48 -33.91 11.34
CA GLY A 334 -14.53 -34.66 10.64
C GLY A 334 -14.67 -36.15 11.03
N LYS A 335 -13.67 -36.75 11.69
CA LYS A 335 -13.67 -38.17 12.13
C LYS A 335 -14.13 -38.36 13.59
N ARG A 336 -15.09 -37.55 14.05
CA ARG A 336 -15.44 -37.35 15.46
C ARG A 336 -16.25 -38.47 16.15
N ARG A 337 -16.21 -39.73 15.71
CA ARG A 337 -17.13 -40.74 16.28
C ARG A 337 -16.56 -41.86 17.14
N GLU A 338 -15.25 -42.16 17.18
CA GLU A 338 -14.84 -43.42 17.85
C GLU A 338 -13.55 -43.43 18.70
N ARG A 339 -12.75 -42.35 18.79
CA ARG A 339 -11.56 -42.33 19.67
C ARG A 339 -11.30 -40.97 20.32
N GLU A 340 -10.73 -41.00 21.53
CA GLU A 340 -10.06 -39.86 22.15
C GLU A 340 -8.96 -39.37 21.21
N THR A 341 -9.27 -38.29 20.49
CA THR A 341 -8.36 -37.68 19.52
C THR A 341 -7.66 -36.48 20.16
N PRO A 342 -6.49 -36.04 19.64
CA PRO A 342 -5.75 -34.88 20.17
C PRO A 342 -6.53 -33.55 20.23
N GLY A 343 -7.75 -33.50 19.68
CA GLY A 343 -8.66 -32.34 19.71
C GLY A 343 -9.86 -32.49 20.65
N THR A 344 -9.92 -33.54 21.48
CA THR A 344 -11.02 -33.74 22.45
C THR A 344 -10.93 -32.71 23.56
N LEU A 345 -12.01 -31.96 23.80
CA LEU A 345 -12.09 -30.95 24.87
C LEU A 345 -13.03 -31.38 25.98
N PHE A 346 -12.67 -30.95 27.19
CA PHE A 346 -13.52 -31.04 28.36
C PHE A 346 -14.09 -29.68 28.72
N GLN A 347 -15.32 -29.67 29.22
CA GLN A 347 -16.09 -28.45 29.44
C GLN A 347 -15.39 -27.51 30.44
N ASP A 348 -14.80 -28.08 31.49
CA ASP A 348 -14.08 -27.43 32.59
C ASP A 348 -12.79 -26.71 32.16
N GLU A 349 -12.17 -27.07 31.04
CA GLU A 349 -10.94 -26.42 30.55
C GLU A 349 -11.14 -24.93 30.20
N THR A 350 -12.38 -24.48 30.00
CA THR A 350 -12.67 -23.09 29.57
C THR A 350 -12.74 -22.08 30.72
N TRP A 351 -13.07 -22.52 31.93
CA TRP A 351 -13.19 -21.65 33.12
C TRP A 351 -12.28 -22.08 34.27
N SER A 352 -11.61 -23.23 34.16
CA SER A 352 -10.58 -23.62 35.11
C SER A 352 -9.29 -22.81 34.88
N THR A 353 -8.63 -22.52 35.99
CA THR A 353 -7.29 -21.94 36.01
C THR A 353 -6.25 -23.06 35.89
N CYS A 354 -5.09 -22.76 35.30
CA CYS A 354 -4.00 -23.74 35.21
C CYS A 354 -3.38 -24.08 36.58
N LEU A 355 -3.55 -23.19 37.55
CA LEU A 355 -3.21 -23.42 38.95
C LEU A 355 -4.50 -23.71 39.72
N LYS A 356 -4.60 -24.93 40.26
CA LYS A 356 -5.75 -25.37 41.08
C LYS A 356 -5.96 -24.52 42.35
N THR A 357 -4.94 -23.77 42.77
CA THR A 357 -4.98 -22.86 43.93
C THR A 357 -5.61 -21.50 43.62
N VAL A 358 -5.72 -21.11 42.35
CA VAL A 358 -6.31 -19.82 41.94
C VAL A 358 -7.81 -20.01 41.74
N HIS A 359 -8.63 -19.27 42.48
CA HIS A 359 -10.08 -19.36 42.34
C HIS A 359 -10.52 -18.91 40.92
N PRO A 360 -11.44 -19.64 40.25
CA PRO A 360 -11.99 -19.27 38.93
C PRO A 360 -12.50 -17.82 38.79
N ARG A 361 -12.85 -17.16 39.91
CA ARG A 361 -13.28 -15.75 39.95
C ARG A 361 -12.18 -14.77 39.50
N TRP A 362 -10.90 -15.09 39.69
CA TRP A 362 -9.79 -14.26 39.23
C TRP A 362 -9.63 -14.28 37.70
N LEU A 363 -9.80 -15.46 37.09
CA LEU A 363 -9.83 -15.59 35.63
C LEU A 363 -11.03 -14.83 35.04
N LEU A 364 -12.19 -14.92 35.69
CA LEU A 364 -13.38 -14.14 35.31
C LEU A 364 -13.09 -12.62 35.40
N ALA A 365 -12.57 -12.14 36.53
CA ALA A 365 -12.26 -10.73 36.72
C ALA A 365 -11.27 -10.21 35.66
N PHE A 366 -10.23 -10.99 35.35
CA PHE A 366 -9.27 -10.65 34.31
C PHE A 366 -9.91 -10.54 32.92
N ARG A 367 -10.78 -11.51 32.56
CA ARG A 367 -11.46 -11.52 31.26
C ARG A 367 -12.46 -10.37 31.11
N VAL A 368 -13.22 -10.05 32.15
CA VAL A 368 -14.16 -8.92 32.16
C VAL A 368 -13.40 -7.60 32.05
N PHE A 369 -12.31 -7.43 32.81
CA PHE A 369 -11.47 -6.24 32.73
C PHE A 369 -10.88 -6.06 31.32
N SER A 370 -10.30 -7.13 30.77
CA SER A 370 -9.74 -7.13 29.41
C SER A 370 -10.80 -6.81 28.36
N PHE A 371 -11.99 -7.40 28.47
CA PHE A 371 -13.12 -7.12 27.58
C PHE A 371 -13.52 -5.64 27.61
N VAL A 372 -13.74 -5.07 28.80
CA VAL A 372 -14.14 -3.67 28.96
C VAL A 372 -13.07 -2.72 28.44
N ALA A 373 -11.79 -2.98 28.75
CA ALA A 373 -10.68 -2.17 28.29
C ALA A 373 -10.55 -2.19 26.74
N MET A 374 -10.56 -3.38 26.15
CA MET A 374 -10.45 -3.53 24.70
C MET A 374 -11.67 -2.97 23.96
N LEU A 375 -12.88 -3.21 24.46
CA LEU A 375 -14.11 -2.65 23.88
C LEU A 375 -14.10 -1.12 23.93
N SER A 376 -13.65 -0.53 25.04
CA SER A 376 -13.53 0.92 25.18
C SER A 376 -12.56 1.52 24.15
N LEU A 377 -11.41 0.88 23.94
CA LEU A 377 -10.42 1.31 22.94
C LEU A 377 -10.94 1.14 21.51
N LEU A 378 -11.66 0.06 21.23
CA LEU A 378 -12.29 -0.17 19.93
C LEU A 378 -13.34 0.91 19.62
N ILE A 379 -14.22 1.20 20.58
CA ILE A 379 -15.23 2.27 20.46
C ILE A 379 -14.54 3.63 20.27
N ALA A 380 -13.54 3.96 21.11
CA ALA A 380 -12.81 5.22 20.99
C ALA A 380 -12.18 5.38 19.59
N ASN A 381 -11.58 4.32 19.06
CA ASN A 381 -10.97 4.35 17.73
C ASN A 381 -12.00 4.56 16.62
N VAL A 382 -13.15 3.88 16.68
CA VAL A 382 -14.25 4.07 15.72
C VAL A 382 -14.86 5.47 15.83
N VAL A 383 -14.97 6.03 17.04
CA VAL A 383 -15.50 7.39 17.26
C VAL A 383 -14.55 8.46 16.71
N ILE A 384 -13.24 8.31 16.93
CA ILE A 384 -12.23 9.31 16.54
C ILE A 384 -11.94 9.24 15.04
N HIS A 385 -11.82 8.03 14.48
CA HIS A 385 -11.34 7.82 13.12
C HIS A 385 -12.43 7.33 12.14
N GLY A 386 -13.66 7.14 12.63
CA GLY A 386 -14.80 6.68 11.85
C GLY A 386 -14.78 5.17 11.58
N GLY A 387 -15.86 4.66 10.95
CA GLY A 387 -15.98 3.23 10.60
C GLY A 387 -14.96 2.74 9.55
N GLY A 388 -14.29 3.66 8.85
CA GLY A 388 -13.24 3.34 7.87
C GLY A 388 -12.04 2.60 8.47
N VAL A 389 -11.86 2.60 9.79
CA VAL A 389 -10.79 1.84 10.45
C VAL A 389 -10.88 0.34 10.20
N PHE A 390 -12.09 -0.21 10.00
CA PHE A 390 -12.32 -1.63 9.68
C PHE A 390 -11.80 -2.04 8.30
N TYR A 391 -11.26 -1.09 7.53
CA TYR A 391 -10.51 -1.37 6.33
C TYR A 391 -9.17 -2.07 6.61
N PHE A 392 -8.61 -1.95 7.81
CA PHE A 392 -7.31 -2.53 8.17
C PHE A 392 -7.45 -3.85 8.93
N TYR A 393 -6.58 -4.82 8.64
CA TYR A 393 -6.54 -6.13 9.29
C TYR A 393 -6.28 -6.02 10.79
N THR A 394 -5.50 -5.03 11.22
CA THR A 394 -5.28 -4.73 12.65
C THR A 394 -6.59 -4.57 13.41
N GLN A 395 -7.57 -3.88 12.82
CA GLN A 395 -8.87 -3.66 13.47
C GLN A 395 -9.72 -4.93 13.49
N TRP A 396 -9.62 -5.77 12.46
CA TRP A 396 -10.24 -7.10 12.46
C TRP A 396 -9.68 -7.95 13.60
N THR A 397 -8.36 -8.00 13.76
CA THR A 397 -7.71 -8.73 14.86
C THR A 397 -8.10 -8.16 16.22
N PHE A 398 -8.05 -6.84 16.41
CA PHE A 398 -8.41 -6.22 17.68
C PHE A 398 -9.88 -6.48 18.07
N THR A 399 -10.78 -6.46 17.09
CA THR A 399 -12.20 -6.81 17.27
C THR A 399 -12.36 -8.30 17.61
N LEU A 400 -11.63 -9.18 16.92
CA LEU A 400 -11.65 -10.62 17.20
C LEU A 400 -11.22 -10.93 18.64
N VAL A 401 -10.14 -10.30 19.12
CA VAL A 401 -9.67 -10.46 20.51
C VAL A 401 -10.67 -9.88 21.50
N THR A 402 -11.32 -8.76 21.18
CA THR A 402 -12.40 -8.20 22.00
C THR A 402 -13.57 -9.18 22.12
N LEU A 403 -13.99 -9.80 21.01
CA LEU A 403 -15.04 -10.83 20.99
C LEU A 403 -14.62 -12.08 21.76
N TYR A 404 -13.35 -12.49 21.65
CA TYR A 404 -12.79 -13.58 22.44
C TYR A 404 -12.95 -13.33 23.95
N PHE A 405 -12.57 -12.15 24.45
CA PHE A 405 -12.72 -11.82 25.87
C PHE A 405 -14.18 -11.68 26.30
N GLY A 406 -15.05 -11.15 25.44
CA GLY A 406 -16.49 -11.10 25.69
C GLY A 406 -17.08 -12.50 25.85
N TYR A 407 -16.80 -13.41 24.91
CA TYR A 407 -17.29 -14.78 24.96
C TYR A 407 -16.65 -15.60 26.10
N GLY A 408 -15.36 -15.40 26.35
CA GLY A 408 -14.65 -16.01 27.48
C GLY A 408 -15.19 -15.55 28.83
N SER A 409 -15.64 -14.30 28.95
CA SER A 409 -16.31 -13.80 30.15
C SER A 409 -17.63 -14.50 30.39
N LEU A 410 -18.45 -14.71 29.34
CA LEU A 410 -19.70 -15.45 29.44
C LEU A 410 -19.48 -16.90 29.90
N LEU A 411 -18.49 -17.59 29.33
CA LEU A 411 -18.14 -18.96 29.73
C LEU A 411 -17.58 -19.02 31.15
N SER A 412 -16.79 -18.03 31.56
CA SER A 412 -16.29 -17.93 32.94
C SER A 412 -17.40 -17.65 33.96
N ILE A 413 -18.41 -16.85 33.62
CA ILE A 413 -19.60 -16.63 34.47
C ILE A 413 -20.35 -17.96 34.63
N TYR A 414 -20.63 -18.63 33.52
CA TYR A 414 -21.30 -19.93 33.53
C TYR A 414 -20.55 -20.96 34.39
N GLY A 415 -19.23 -21.05 34.22
CA GLY A 415 -18.36 -21.91 35.01
C GLY A 415 -18.35 -21.57 36.51
N CYS A 416 -18.32 -20.30 36.87
CA CYS A 416 -18.43 -19.87 38.28
C CYS A 416 -19.79 -20.22 38.89
N CYS A 417 -20.87 -20.16 38.10
CA CYS A 417 -22.20 -20.58 38.57
C CYS A 417 -22.26 -22.09 38.84
N ILE A 418 -21.58 -22.91 38.04
CA ILE A 418 -21.48 -24.36 38.29
C ILE A 418 -20.62 -24.62 39.53
N TYR A 419 -19.45 -23.99 39.62
CA TYR A 419 -18.53 -24.15 40.75
C TYR A 419 -19.20 -23.80 42.09
N ASN A 420 -19.93 -22.68 42.16
CA ASN A 420 -20.68 -22.30 43.35
C ASN A 420 -21.80 -23.30 43.71
N LYS A 421 -22.43 -23.96 42.72
CA LYS A 421 -23.45 -25.00 42.98
C LYS A 421 -22.82 -26.26 43.57
N GLU A 422 -21.65 -26.67 43.08
CA GLU A 422 -20.91 -27.83 43.61
C GLU A 422 -20.36 -27.59 45.01
N GLU A 423 -19.80 -26.39 45.26
CA GLU A 423 -19.34 -25.94 46.58
C GLU A 423 -20.52 -25.87 47.57
N SER A 424 -21.66 -25.29 47.15
CA SER A 424 -22.88 -25.23 47.97
C SER A 424 -23.39 -26.62 48.35
N CYS A 425 -23.39 -27.61 47.44
CA CYS A 425 -23.82 -28.98 47.74
C CYS A 425 -22.87 -29.72 48.69
N THR A 426 -21.57 -29.38 48.67
CA THR A 426 -20.57 -29.99 49.53
C THR A 426 -20.66 -29.43 50.96
N TYR A 427 -20.95 -28.14 51.13
CA TYR A 427 -21.16 -27.54 52.46
C TYR A 427 -22.46 -28.00 53.14
N THR A 428 -23.57 -28.17 52.41
CA THR A 428 -24.81 -28.73 53.00
C THR A 428 -24.61 -30.16 53.49
N SER A 429 -23.83 -30.97 52.79
CA SER A 429 -23.54 -32.36 53.21
C SER A 429 -22.63 -32.47 54.44
N ILE A 430 -21.86 -31.43 54.76
CA ILE A 430 -20.98 -31.40 55.95
C ILE A 430 -21.73 -30.82 57.16
N GLY A 431 -22.72 -29.94 56.94
CA GLY A 431 -23.55 -29.35 57.99
C GLY A 431 -24.59 -30.31 58.60
N ASP A 432 -24.97 -31.38 57.89
CA ASP A 432 -25.98 -32.35 58.34
C ASP A 432 -25.37 -33.59 59.05
N ALA A 433 -24.09 -33.55 59.44
CA ALA A 433 -23.40 -34.68 60.08
C ALA A 433 -23.57 -34.75 61.62
N GLU A 434 -24.32 -33.81 62.24
CA GLU A 434 -24.55 -33.81 63.70
C GLU A 434 -25.90 -34.39 64.14
N GLU A 435 -26.76 -34.89 63.25
CA GLU A 435 -27.99 -35.59 63.63
C GLU A 435 -27.89 -37.09 63.27
N GLY A 436 -27.89 -37.92 64.31
CA GLY A 436 -27.37 -39.29 64.25
C GLY A 436 -28.22 -40.29 63.48
N THR A 437 -27.53 -41.25 62.85
CA THR A 437 -27.72 -42.71 63.00
C THR A 437 -26.80 -43.42 62.01
N TYR A 438 -26.00 -44.37 62.50
CA TYR A 438 -25.11 -45.21 61.69
C TYR A 438 -25.90 -46.00 60.62
N THR A 439 -25.61 -45.76 59.34
CA THR A 439 -25.91 -46.70 58.23
C THR A 439 -24.68 -46.82 57.31
N PRO A 440 -24.29 -48.03 56.87
CA PRO A 440 -22.97 -48.27 56.30
C PRO A 440 -22.90 -47.97 54.80
N SER A 441 -21.80 -47.31 54.40
CA SER A 441 -21.00 -47.39 53.15
C SER A 441 -21.61 -47.52 51.75
N ILE A 442 -22.91 -47.79 51.58
CA ILE A 442 -23.53 -48.01 50.27
C ILE A 442 -23.92 -46.67 49.61
N ILE A 443 -24.31 -45.66 50.40
CA ILE A 443 -24.68 -44.33 49.89
C ILE A 443 -23.45 -43.53 49.44
N LEU A 444 -22.28 -43.76 50.05
CA LEU A 444 -21.03 -43.10 49.62
C LEU A 444 -20.54 -43.64 48.28
N GLU A 445 -20.70 -44.94 48.02
CA GLU A 445 -20.42 -45.52 46.70
C GLU A 445 -21.43 -45.07 45.64
N GLU A 446 -22.71 -44.91 45.99
CA GLU A 446 -23.73 -44.46 45.04
C GLU A 446 -23.62 -42.96 44.73
N ALA A 447 -23.18 -42.14 45.70
CA ALA A 447 -22.84 -40.73 45.49
C ALA A 447 -21.50 -40.55 44.74
N ALA A 448 -20.51 -41.43 44.98
CA ALA A 448 -19.29 -41.47 44.19
C ALA A 448 -19.54 -41.95 42.75
N ASN A 449 -20.44 -42.90 42.54
CA ASN A 449 -20.84 -43.40 41.21
C ASN A 449 -21.75 -42.43 40.46
N ASN A 450 -22.47 -41.54 41.15
CA ASN A 450 -23.27 -40.46 40.56
C ASN A 450 -22.55 -39.11 40.49
N SER A 451 -21.34 -38.99 41.04
CA SER A 451 -20.45 -37.90 40.69
C SER A 451 -20.12 -38.07 39.21
N LYS A 452 -20.71 -37.20 38.36
CA LYS A 452 -20.42 -37.20 36.93
C LYS A 452 -18.90 -37.19 36.79
N PRO A 453 -18.29 -38.13 36.04
CA PRO A 453 -16.84 -38.13 35.88
C PRO A 453 -16.41 -36.76 35.40
N CYS A 454 -15.38 -36.21 36.05
CA CYS A 454 -14.68 -35.01 35.62
C CYS A 454 -14.34 -35.16 34.13
N GLY A 455 -15.10 -34.48 33.27
CA GLY A 455 -14.94 -34.54 31.82
C GLY A 455 -16.20 -34.93 31.04
N THR A 456 -17.26 -34.12 31.10
CA THR A 456 -18.27 -34.14 30.02
C THR A 456 -17.61 -33.64 28.73
N PRO A 457 -17.83 -34.31 27.58
CA PRO A 457 -17.36 -33.82 26.29
C PRO A 457 -17.85 -32.38 26.08
N ALA A 458 -16.93 -31.50 25.70
CA ALA A 458 -17.22 -30.09 25.54
C ALA A 458 -18.38 -29.84 24.57
N ASP A 459 -19.32 -29.01 25.02
CA ASP A 459 -20.41 -28.49 24.22
C ASP A 459 -19.88 -27.62 23.06
N PHE A 460 -20.71 -27.42 22.02
CA PHE A 460 -20.35 -26.67 20.81
C PHE A 460 -19.77 -25.28 21.09
N GLY A 461 -20.26 -24.60 22.13
CA GLY A 461 -19.76 -23.28 22.54
C GLY A 461 -18.30 -23.27 23.00
N VAL A 462 -17.87 -24.28 23.74
CA VAL A 462 -16.47 -24.42 24.20
C VAL A 462 -15.52 -24.60 23.03
N TYR A 463 -15.96 -25.32 21.99
CA TYR A 463 -15.19 -25.49 20.77
C TYR A 463 -15.02 -24.17 20.00
N ILE A 464 -16.10 -23.37 19.87
CA ILE A 464 -16.03 -22.03 19.28
C ILE A 464 -15.01 -21.16 20.04
N PHE A 465 -15.06 -21.19 21.37
CA PHE A 465 -14.13 -20.40 22.19
C PHE A 465 -12.67 -20.77 21.93
N GLN A 466 -12.37 -22.05 21.77
CA GLN A 466 -11.02 -22.49 21.48
C GLN A 466 -10.57 -22.15 20.04
N VAL A 467 -11.49 -22.19 19.07
CA VAL A 467 -11.23 -21.71 17.70
C VAL A 467 -10.90 -20.21 17.74
N LEU A 468 -11.67 -19.42 18.49
CA LEU A 468 -11.40 -18.00 18.68
C LEU A 468 -10.04 -17.77 19.32
N PHE A 469 -9.70 -18.51 20.39
CA PHE A 469 -8.42 -18.41 21.08
C PHE A 469 -7.23 -18.60 20.12
N GLN A 470 -7.26 -19.65 19.31
CA GLN A 470 -6.15 -19.96 18.41
C GLN A 470 -6.07 -19.05 17.20
N THR A 471 -7.22 -18.58 16.71
CA THR A 471 -7.28 -17.57 15.66
C THR A 471 -6.69 -16.25 16.18
N CYS A 472 -7.05 -15.85 17.41
CA CYS A 472 -6.48 -14.67 18.09
C CYS A 472 -4.96 -14.81 18.29
N ALA A 473 -4.51 -15.97 18.75
CA ALA A 473 -3.09 -16.25 18.98
C ALA A 473 -2.23 -16.04 17.73
N GLY A 474 -2.66 -16.61 16.59
CA GLY A 474 -1.96 -16.40 15.31
C GLY A 474 -2.06 -14.95 14.82
N ALA A 475 -3.26 -14.37 14.88
CA ALA A 475 -3.53 -13.05 14.33
C ALA A 475 -2.82 -11.93 15.09
N VAL A 476 -2.76 -11.98 16.43
CA VAL A 476 -2.06 -10.99 17.27
C VAL A 476 -0.56 -11.02 17.01
N VAL A 477 0.06 -12.20 16.99
CA VAL A 477 1.49 -12.33 16.71
C VAL A 477 1.81 -11.80 15.31
N LEU A 478 0.97 -12.13 14.31
CA LEU A 478 1.14 -11.62 12.95
C LEU A 478 1.03 -10.10 12.90
N THR A 479 -0.04 -9.51 13.47
CA THR A 479 -0.24 -8.05 13.41
C THR A 479 0.86 -7.30 14.12
N ASP A 480 1.36 -7.81 15.25
CA ASP A 480 2.33 -7.09 16.06
C ASP A 480 3.75 -7.24 15.49
N ILE A 481 4.12 -8.41 14.95
CA ILE A 481 5.38 -8.58 14.20
C ILE A 481 5.39 -7.66 12.99
N VAL A 482 4.30 -7.63 12.21
CA VAL A 482 4.22 -6.77 11.02
C VAL A 482 4.24 -5.30 11.42
N PHE A 483 3.50 -4.88 12.45
CA PHE A 483 3.48 -3.49 12.87
C PHE A 483 4.82 -3.02 13.43
N TRP A 484 5.35 -3.71 14.44
CA TRP A 484 6.59 -3.33 15.12
C TRP A 484 7.85 -3.64 14.34
N GLY A 485 7.86 -4.72 13.57
CA GLY A 485 9.02 -5.20 12.82
C GLY A 485 9.11 -4.66 11.39
N LEU A 486 7.98 -4.33 10.75
CA LEU A 486 7.95 -3.92 9.34
C LEU A 486 7.40 -2.49 9.14
N ILE A 487 6.24 -2.16 9.71
CA ILE A 487 5.59 -0.88 9.39
C ILE A 487 6.27 0.28 10.13
N TYR A 488 6.36 0.19 11.46
CA TYR A 488 6.90 1.28 12.28
C TYR A 488 8.36 1.65 11.96
N PRO A 489 9.33 0.71 11.92
CA PRO A 489 10.74 1.05 11.72
C PRO A 489 11.06 1.54 10.30
N PHE A 490 10.29 1.11 9.29
CA PHE A 490 10.57 1.43 7.88
C PHE A 490 9.70 2.57 7.32
N THR A 491 8.73 3.08 8.09
CA THR A 491 7.91 4.24 7.68
C THR A 491 8.47 5.54 8.26
N LYS A 492 9.27 6.27 7.47
CA LYS A 492 9.83 7.56 7.87
C LYS A 492 8.73 8.59 8.20
N GLY A 493 8.78 9.17 9.39
CA GLY A 493 7.85 10.23 9.83
C GLY A 493 6.52 9.73 10.38
N TYR A 494 6.36 8.42 10.62
CA TYR A 494 5.16 7.87 11.25
C TYR A 494 5.03 8.36 12.70
N ARG A 495 4.01 9.18 12.98
CA ARG A 495 3.71 9.62 14.36
C ARG A 495 2.88 8.55 15.05
N LEU A 496 3.51 7.85 16.00
CA LEU A 496 2.89 6.82 16.80
C LEU A 496 1.78 7.44 17.66
N SER A 497 0.51 7.14 17.36
CA SER A 497 -0.62 7.58 18.18
C SER A 497 -0.73 6.70 19.42
N PHE A 498 -1.19 7.27 20.54
CA PHE A 498 -1.43 6.51 21.77
C PHE A 498 -2.35 5.30 21.54
N LEU A 499 -3.41 5.47 20.75
CA LEU A 499 -4.34 4.40 20.40
C LEU A 499 -3.67 3.26 19.62
N HIS A 500 -2.79 3.56 18.66
CA HIS A 500 -2.06 2.52 17.92
C HIS A 500 -1.12 1.74 18.85
N VAL A 501 -0.43 2.41 19.78
CA VAL A 501 0.40 1.73 20.78
C VAL A 501 -0.45 0.81 21.64
N CYS A 502 -1.55 1.31 22.18
CA CYS A 502 -2.45 0.52 23.01
C CYS A 502 -3.01 -0.68 22.25
N MET A 503 -3.41 -0.52 20.99
CA MET A 503 -3.97 -1.60 20.19
C MET A 503 -2.98 -2.72 19.88
N HIS A 504 -1.71 -2.38 19.63
CA HIS A 504 -0.63 -3.33 19.33
C HIS A 504 0.16 -3.81 20.56
N SER A 505 -0.20 -3.35 21.76
CA SER A 505 0.42 -3.76 23.02
C SER A 505 -0.57 -4.52 23.90
N LEU A 506 -1.78 -3.97 24.09
CA LEU A 506 -2.77 -4.56 24.99
C LEU A 506 -3.40 -5.82 24.42
N ASN A 507 -3.53 -5.97 23.10
CA ASN A 507 -3.96 -7.21 22.47
C ASN A 507 -3.05 -8.39 22.86
N ALA A 508 -1.73 -8.22 22.79
CA ALA A 508 -0.73 -9.21 23.16
C ALA A 508 -0.67 -9.41 24.68
N ILE A 509 -0.61 -8.31 25.45
CA ILE A 509 -0.54 -8.38 26.92
C ILE A 509 -1.75 -9.12 27.49
N PHE A 510 -2.97 -8.77 27.07
CA PHE A 510 -4.17 -9.44 27.59
C PHE A 510 -4.26 -10.88 27.12
N LEU A 511 -3.97 -11.19 25.86
CA LEU A 511 -4.03 -12.56 25.36
C LEU A 511 -2.98 -13.47 26.02
N LEU A 512 -1.76 -12.97 26.23
CA LEU A 512 -0.72 -13.68 26.98
C LEU A 512 -1.10 -13.85 28.45
N GLY A 513 -1.66 -12.81 29.08
CA GLY A 513 -2.17 -12.88 30.45
C GLY A 513 -3.27 -13.94 30.61
N ASP A 514 -4.24 -13.99 29.70
CA ASP A 514 -5.27 -15.04 29.70
C ASP A 514 -4.64 -16.42 29.50
N THR A 515 -3.69 -16.53 28.57
CA THR A 515 -2.94 -17.77 28.32
C THR A 515 -2.18 -18.24 29.55
N CYS A 516 -1.61 -17.32 30.34
CA CYS A 516 -0.94 -17.65 31.58
C CYS A 516 -1.90 -18.21 32.64
N LEU A 517 -3.16 -17.75 32.66
CA LEU A 517 -4.14 -18.11 33.69
C LEU A 517 -5.01 -19.32 33.31
N ASN A 518 -5.37 -19.48 32.03
CA ASN A 518 -6.32 -20.49 31.57
C ASN A 518 -5.68 -21.88 31.40
N SER A 519 -6.48 -22.94 31.25
CA SER A 519 -5.99 -24.33 31.03
C SER A 519 -6.17 -24.82 29.59
N LEU A 520 -6.36 -23.92 28.63
CA LEU A 520 -6.72 -24.29 27.26
C LEU A 520 -5.57 -25.02 26.53
N ARG A 521 -5.92 -26.12 25.86
CA ARG A 521 -5.00 -26.83 24.97
C ARG A 521 -4.79 -26.06 23.66
N PHE A 522 -3.59 -26.21 23.08
CA PHE A 522 -3.22 -25.56 21.82
C PHE A 522 -2.81 -26.58 20.73
N PRO A 523 -3.76 -27.32 20.15
CA PRO A 523 -3.45 -28.25 19.06
C PRO A 523 -3.01 -27.53 17.78
N LEU A 524 -1.90 -27.97 17.18
CA LEU A 524 -1.25 -27.31 16.04
C LEU A 524 -2.09 -27.30 14.75
N PHE A 525 -2.89 -28.34 14.52
CA PHE A 525 -3.66 -28.48 13.28
C PHE A 525 -4.71 -27.37 13.07
N ARG A 526 -5.04 -26.63 14.14
CA ARG A 526 -6.00 -25.52 14.12
C ARG A 526 -5.42 -24.18 13.69
N ILE A 527 -4.15 -24.16 13.27
CA ILE A 527 -3.62 -23.11 12.37
C ILE A 527 -4.53 -22.88 11.16
N SER A 528 -5.30 -23.90 10.76
CA SER A 528 -6.34 -23.84 9.73
C SER A 528 -7.32 -22.69 9.93
N TYR A 529 -7.80 -22.45 11.16
CA TYR A 529 -8.75 -21.37 11.44
C TYR A 529 -8.13 -19.98 11.35
N PHE A 530 -6.88 -19.85 11.77
CA PHE A 530 -6.09 -18.63 11.56
C PHE A 530 -5.88 -18.35 10.06
N ALA A 531 -5.55 -19.37 9.27
CA ALA A 531 -5.44 -19.25 7.82
C ALA A 531 -6.78 -18.81 7.18
N PHE A 532 -7.90 -19.41 7.60
CA PHE A 532 -9.23 -19.01 7.14
C PHE A 532 -9.55 -17.55 7.46
N TRP A 533 -9.26 -17.09 8.68
CA TRP A 533 -9.50 -15.70 9.09
C TRP A 533 -8.76 -14.70 8.18
N SER A 534 -7.48 -14.95 7.92
CA SER A 534 -6.70 -14.11 7.01
C SER A 534 -7.19 -14.18 5.57
N CYS A 535 -7.64 -15.35 5.12
CA CYS A 535 -8.19 -15.50 3.78
C CYS A 535 -9.54 -14.76 3.62
N ILE A 536 -10.39 -14.74 4.65
CA ILE A 536 -11.63 -13.96 4.65
C ILE A 536 -11.30 -12.47 4.51
N PHE A 537 -10.28 -11.97 5.21
CA PHE A 537 -9.85 -10.59 5.06
C PHE A 537 -9.35 -10.27 3.65
N VAL A 538 -8.52 -11.13 3.06
CA VAL A 538 -8.04 -10.94 1.68
C VAL A 538 -9.21 -10.95 0.69
N ALA A 539 -10.16 -11.87 0.83
CA ALA A 539 -11.36 -11.91 0.00
C ALA A 539 -12.21 -10.65 0.14
N TYR A 540 -12.41 -10.16 1.37
CA TYR A 540 -13.07 -8.88 1.64
C TYR A 540 -12.39 -7.72 0.92
N GLN A 541 -11.06 -7.64 0.97
CA GLN A 541 -10.29 -6.61 0.28
C GLN A 541 -10.43 -6.70 -1.22
N TRP A 542 -10.35 -7.91 -1.79
CA TRP A 542 -10.49 -8.11 -3.22
C TRP A 542 -11.87 -7.70 -3.73
N ILE A 543 -12.92 -8.12 -3.03
CA ILE A 543 -14.31 -7.77 -3.34
C ILE A 543 -14.46 -6.24 -3.34
N ILE A 544 -14.02 -5.57 -2.28
CA ILE A 544 -14.18 -4.11 -2.19
C ILE A 544 -13.44 -3.39 -3.31
N HIS A 545 -12.20 -3.78 -3.62
CA HIS A 545 -11.42 -3.15 -4.69
C HIS A 545 -11.98 -3.44 -6.08
N ALA A 546 -12.68 -4.57 -6.26
CA ALA A 546 -13.37 -4.88 -7.51
C ALA A 546 -14.57 -3.95 -7.75
N PHE A 547 -15.26 -3.53 -6.68
CA PHE A 547 -16.44 -2.66 -6.76
C PHE A 547 -16.13 -1.17 -6.60
N LYS A 548 -15.06 -0.81 -5.91
CA LYS A 548 -14.69 0.58 -5.62
C LYS A 548 -13.20 0.77 -5.86
N ASN A 549 -12.85 1.82 -6.61
CA ASN A 549 -11.46 2.19 -6.82
C ASN A 549 -10.92 2.87 -5.55
N LEU A 550 -10.27 2.07 -4.70
CA LEU A 550 -9.70 2.49 -3.42
C LEU A 550 -8.20 2.19 -3.41
N TRP A 551 -7.47 2.89 -2.55
CA TRP A 551 -6.06 2.59 -2.29
C TRP A 551 -5.93 1.36 -1.38
N TRP A 552 -5.06 0.42 -1.74
CA TRP A 552 -4.81 -0.80 -0.97
C TRP A 552 -4.32 -0.51 0.44
N PRO A 553 -4.94 -1.07 1.52
CA PRO A 553 -4.55 -0.77 2.90
C PRO A 553 -3.11 -1.18 3.22
N TYR A 554 -2.61 -2.17 2.48
CA TYR A 554 -1.27 -2.71 2.61
C TYR A 554 -0.66 -2.87 1.22
N GLN A 555 0.56 -2.38 1.04
CA GLN A 555 1.28 -2.44 -0.25
C GLN A 555 1.46 -3.88 -0.77
N PHE A 556 1.59 -4.86 0.14
CA PHE A 556 1.73 -6.26 -0.23
C PHE A 556 0.44 -6.92 -0.75
N LEU A 557 -0.72 -6.25 -0.63
CA LEU A 557 -1.97 -6.73 -1.21
C LEU A 557 -2.20 -6.22 -2.64
N ASP A 558 -1.48 -5.17 -3.05
CA ASP A 558 -1.60 -4.57 -4.38
C ASP A 558 -1.21 -5.55 -5.48
N LEU A 559 -2.18 -5.88 -6.34
CA LEU A 559 -2.03 -6.86 -7.42
C LEU A 559 -1.40 -6.25 -8.69
N SER A 560 -1.28 -4.91 -8.78
CA SER A 560 -0.57 -4.24 -9.86
C SER A 560 0.94 -4.50 -9.80
N SER A 561 1.46 -4.68 -8.58
CA SER A 561 2.88 -4.88 -8.32
C SER A 561 3.45 -6.08 -9.08
N PRO A 562 4.62 -5.95 -9.73
CA PRO A 562 5.29 -7.10 -10.35
C PRO A 562 5.68 -8.19 -9.37
N TYR A 563 5.78 -7.85 -8.09
CA TYR A 563 6.13 -8.78 -7.02
C TYR A 563 4.90 -9.29 -6.25
N ALA A 564 3.67 -9.00 -6.69
CA ALA A 564 2.45 -9.39 -5.99
C ALA A 564 2.40 -10.89 -5.65
N PRO A 565 2.70 -11.84 -6.56
CA PRO A 565 2.78 -13.25 -6.20
C PRO A 565 3.72 -13.59 -5.04
N LEU A 566 4.90 -12.95 -5.01
CA LEU A 566 5.90 -13.18 -3.96
C LEU A 566 5.41 -12.61 -2.63
N TRP A 567 4.71 -11.47 -2.65
CA TRP A 567 4.09 -10.91 -1.46
C TRP A 567 3.00 -11.81 -0.88
N TYR A 568 2.09 -12.34 -1.72
CA TYR A 568 1.04 -13.26 -1.28
C TYR A 568 1.63 -14.56 -0.73
N LEU A 569 2.66 -15.10 -1.39
CA LEU A 569 3.39 -16.26 -0.90
C LEU A 569 4.09 -15.98 0.43
N GLY A 570 4.79 -14.84 0.53
CA GLY A 570 5.49 -14.42 1.74
C GLY A 570 4.54 -14.27 2.93
N VAL A 571 3.41 -13.58 2.73
CA VAL A 571 2.37 -13.45 3.77
C VAL A 571 1.84 -14.83 4.17
N ALA A 572 1.51 -15.70 3.22
CA ALA A 572 1.05 -17.06 3.53
C ALA A 572 2.08 -17.86 4.35
N LEU A 573 3.37 -17.75 4.02
CA LEU A 573 4.44 -18.42 4.75
C LEU A 573 4.64 -17.87 6.16
N VAL A 574 4.50 -16.56 6.37
CA VAL A 574 4.68 -15.91 7.70
C VAL A 574 3.61 -16.36 8.71
N HIS A 575 2.46 -16.88 8.29
CA HIS A 575 1.45 -17.42 9.22
C HIS A 575 1.98 -18.62 10.02
N ILE A 576 2.85 -19.44 9.42
CA ILE A 576 3.44 -20.62 10.07
C ILE A 576 4.31 -20.23 11.27
N PRO A 577 5.37 -19.40 11.13
CA PRO A 577 6.19 -18.99 12.27
C PRO A 577 5.39 -18.17 13.29
N CYS A 578 4.43 -17.33 12.87
CA CYS A 578 3.60 -16.57 13.83
C CYS A 578 2.78 -17.49 14.73
N PHE A 579 2.14 -18.51 14.14
CA PHE A 579 1.39 -19.50 14.91
C PHE A 579 2.30 -20.39 15.76
N ALA A 580 3.48 -20.75 15.23
CA ALA A 580 4.47 -21.56 15.94
C ALA A 580 5.04 -20.84 17.17
N VAL A 581 5.32 -19.53 17.09
CA VAL A 581 5.78 -18.73 18.24
C VAL A 581 4.79 -18.84 19.40
N PHE A 582 3.50 -18.65 19.14
CA PHE A 582 2.49 -18.76 20.19
C PHE A 582 2.36 -20.20 20.72
N ALA A 583 2.43 -21.20 19.85
CA ALA A 583 2.44 -22.61 20.26
C ALA A 583 3.63 -22.94 21.18
N LEU A 584 4.81 -22.38 20.91
CA LEU A 584 6.00 -22.53 21.75
C LEU A 584 5.79 -21.89 23.13
N ILE A 585 5.16 -20.72 23.21
CA ILE A 585 4.83 -20.06 24.49
C ILE A 585 3.92 -20.96 25.33
N VAL A 586 2.85 -21.52 24.74
CA VAL A 586 1.95 -22.43 25.46
C VAL A 586 2.66 -23.71 25.90
N LYS A 587 3.51 -24.29 25.03
CA LYS A 587 4.30 -25.47 25.37
C LYS A 587 5.25 -25.20 26.54
N MET A 588 5.96 -24.07 26.50
CA MET A 588 6.86 -23.63 27.56
C MET A 588 6.13 -23.46 28.89
N LYS A 589 4.95 -22.80 28.88
CA LYS A 589 4.09 -22.67 30.04
C LYS A 589 3.73 -24.04 30.63
N ASN A 590 3.26 -24.97 29.81
CA ASN A 590 2.83 -26.29 30.29
C ASN A 590 4.00 -27.07 30.91
N SER A 591 5.19 -27.03 30.30
CA SER A 591 6.39 -27.65 30.87
C SER A 591 6.83 -27.01 32.20
N LEU A 592 6.67 -25.70 32.35
CA LEU A 592 6.97 -25.00 33.62
C LEU A 592 5.99 -25.36 34.74
N LEU A 593 4.71 -25.52 34.40
CA LEU A 593 3.66 -25.93 35.33
C LEU A 593 3.83 -27.39 35.77
N GLU A 594 4.11 -28.29 34.84
CA GLU A 594 4.41 -29.71 35.15
C GLU A 594 5.55 -29.82 36.16
N ARG A 595 6.64 -29.07 35.94
CA ARG A 595 7.81 -29.04 36.83
C ARG A 595 7.54 -28.47 38.23
N HIS A 596 6.56 -27.58 38.39
CA HIS A 596 6.17 -27.04 39.70
C HIS A 596 5.14 -27.92 40.42
N SER A 597 4.42 -28.78 39.67
CA SER A 597 3.42 -29.70 40.21
C SER A 597 3.98 -31.08 40.58
N SER A 598 5.17 -31.43 40.09
CA SER A 598 5.97 -32.59 40.49
C SER A 598 6.86 -32.25 41.67
#